data_AF-A0A960PWD5-F1
#
_entry.id   AF-A0A960PWD5-F1
#
_cell.length_a   1.000
_cell.length_b   1.000
_cell.length_c   1.000
_cell.angle_alpha   90.00
_cell.angle_beta   90.00
_cell.angle_gamma   90.00
#
_symmetry.space_group_name_H-M   'P 1'
#
loop_
_entity.id
_entity.type
_entity.pdbx_description
1 polymer ?
#
loop_
_entity_poly.entity_id
_entity_poly.type
_entity_poly.pdbx_seq_one_letter_code
_entity_poly.pdbx_strand_id
1 'polypeptide(L)'
;MRRLPILGAALITAAVVLGLAAPVLARPVAPGQDASTTTAASEATAESEEIDAGRVSILKVEGLIDPVMADFIDRSITDAERAGAVAVVLQMDSSDAVIDDDRLVDLARHVHDADVPVTVWVGPSGSSARGKAAQLVGAASRIGIAPGARLGRTGDLVVPAELLSPAFVAAADRLRTSTVNAEEAHDLGITELEQAPVIGEFLIGLPGVKTKEVTEGGKTKLQPLTTPVFSALPVQ
;
A
#
# COMPACT_ATOMS: atom_id res chain seq x y z
N MET A 1 23.93 -3.66 -44.21
CA MET A 1 22.49 -3.90 -44.00
C MET A 1 21.89 -2.65 -43.39
N ARG A 2 20.83 -2.11 -44.03
CA ARG A 2 20.31 -0.74 -43.88
C ARG A 2 19.60 -0.52 -42.54
N ARG A 3 19.80 0.67 -41.96
CA ARG A 3 18.96 1.34 -40.95
C ARG A 3 17.71 1.96 -41.62
N LEU A 4 16.69 2.26 -40.80
CA LEU A 4 15.62 3.31 -40.85
C LEU A 4 14.18 2.79 -40.58
N PRO A 5 13.20 3.64 -40.16
CA PRO A 5 12.72 3.71 -38.75
C PRO A 5 11.18 3.92 -38.64
N ILE A 6 10.73 4.56 -37.53
CA ILE A 6 9.67 5.60 -37.43
C ILE A 6 8.23 5.20 -36.96
N LEU A 7 7.82 5.97 -35.93
CA LEU A 7 6.51 6.52 -35.52
C LEU A 7 5.29 5.62 -35.27
N GLY A 8 4.53 6.03 -34.25
CA GLY A 8 3.08 6.23 -34.44
C GLY A 8 2.20 5.87 -33.26
N ALA A 9 1.66 6.89 -32.61
CA ALA A 9 0.63 6.82 -31.57
C ALA A 9 -0.69 6.19 -32.04
N ALA A 10 -1.49 5.66 -31.10
CA ALA A 10 -2.94 5.60 -31.25
C ALA A 10 -3.65 5.52 -29.88
N LEU A 11 -4.23 6.66 -29.47
CA LEU A 11 -5.41 6.72 -28.59
C LEU A 11 -6.59 6.02 -29.30
N ILE A 12 -7.41 5.29 -28.56
CA ILE A 12 -8.76 4.92 -29.01
C ILE A 12 -9.77 5.37 -27.96
N THR A 13 -10.31 6.57 -28.18
CA THR A 13 -11.62 7.03 -27.71
C THR A 13 -12.71 6.31 -28.51
N ALA A 14 -13.62 5.61 -27.83
CA ALA A 14 -14.83 5.07 -28.44
C ALA A 14 -16.03 5.98 -28.12
N ALA A 15 -16.46 6.75 -29.12
CA ALA A 15 -17.74 7.45 -29.13
C ALA A 15 -18.64 6.78 -30.18
N VAL A 16 -19.82 6.31 -29.77
CA VAL A 16 -20.83 5.66 -30.63
C VAL A 16 -22.06 6.56 -30.74
N VAL A 17 -22.06 7.38 -31.81
CA VAL A 17 -23.00 7.39 -32.95
C VAL A 17 -24.50 7.10 -32.69
N LEU A 18 -25.39 8.08 -32.91
CA LEU A 18 -26.20 8.27 -34.15
C LEU A 18 -27.55 8.99 -33.85
N GLY A 19 -27.92 9.98 -34.65
CA GLY A 19 -29.29 10.48 -34.71
C GLY A 19 -29.47 11.89 -35.28
N LEU A 20 -29.07 12.11 -36.53
CA LEU A 20 -29.30 13.36 -37.28
C LEU A 20 -30.72 13.36 -37.87
N ALA A 21 -31.53 14.35 -37.50
CA ALA A 21 -32.75 14.71 -38.21
C ALA A 21 -32.84 16.24 -38.34
N ALA A 22 -33.07 16.71 -39.57
CA ALA A 22 -33.43 18.09 -39.92
C ALA A 22 -34.25 18.03 -41.23
N PRO A 23 -34.94 19.11 -41.66
CA PRO A 23 -35.69 20.12 -40.92
C PRO A 23 -37.13 20.26 -41.48
N VAL A 24 -38.06 20.89 -40.73
CA VAL A 24 -39.32 21.41 -41.29
C VAL A 24 -39.48 22.86 -40.88
N LEU A 25 -39.60 23.74 -41.87
CA LEU A 25 -39.83 25.18 -41.75
C LEU A 25 -41.34 25.51 -41.70
N ALA A 26 -41.63 26.63 -41.03
CA ALA A 26 -42.87 27.44 -41.02
C ALA A 26 -43.97 26.97 -40.02
N ARG A 27 -44.60 27.79 -39.17
CA ARG A 27 -45.00 29.23 -39.20
C ARG A 27 -45.08 29.80 -37.75
N PRO A 28 -45.11 31.14 -37.56
CA PRO A 28 -45.41 31.74 -36.27
C PRO A 28 -46.93 31.95 -36.08
N VAL A 29 -47.45 31.58 -34.91
CA VAL A 29 -48.75 32.01 -34.38
C VAL A 29 -48.55 32.40 -32.92
N ALA A 30 -49.10 33.56 -32.55
CA ALA A 30 -48.97 34.25 -31.28
C ALA A 30 -49.78 33.58 -30.13
N PRO A 31 -49.64 34.02 -28.87
CA PRO A 31 -49.78 33.19 -27.67
C PRO A 31 -51.22 33.12 -27.15
N GLY A 32 -51.55 31.97 -26.57
CA GLY A 32 -52.81 31.76 -25.88
C GLY A 32 -52.77 30.50 -25.03
N GLN A 33 -52.74 30.74 -23.72
CA GLN A 33 -53.32 29.92 -22.65
C GLN A 33 -52.45 28.82 -22.02
N ASP A 34 -52.32 29.02 -20.72
CA ASP A 34 -51.53 28.32 -19.73
C ASP A 34 -51.98 26.89 -19.44
N ALA A 35 -51.07 26.19 -18.77
CA ALA A 35 -51.26 24.97 -17.98
C ALA A 35 -51.29 23.64 -18.75
N SER A 36 -50.10 23.17 -19.12
CA SER A 36 -49.80 21.73 -19.17
C SER A 36 -48.83 21.37 -18.04
N THR A 37 -49.39 20.60 -17.11
CA THR A 37 -48.77 19.69 -16.14
C THR A 37 -47.28 19.42 -16.37
N THR A 38 -46.44 19.95 -15.49
CA THR A 38 -45.06 19.50 -15.30
C THR A 38 -45.08 18.08 -14.75
N THR A 39 -44.97 17.10 -15.63
CA THR A 39 -44.52 15.75 -15.26
C THR A 39 -43.04 15.88 -14.89
N ALA A 40 -42.76 15.97 -13.60
CA ALA A 40 -41.42 15.81 -13.06
C ALA A 40 -40.98 14.36 -13.32
N ALA A 41 -40.12 14.18 -14.32
CA ALA A 41 -39.31 12.98 -14.43
C ALA A 41 -38.27 13.06 -13.32
N SER A 42 -38.54 12.31 -12.26
CA SER A 42 -37.63 11.96 -11.18
C SER A 42 -36.37 11.35 -11.79
N GLU A 43 -35.34 12.16 -12.01
CA GLU A 43 -33.97 11.68 -12.14
C GLU A 43 -33.60 11.09 -10.78
N ALA A 44 -33.64 9.76 -10.71
CA ALA A 44 -33.03 9.02 -9.63
C ALA A 44 -31.51 9.24 -9.74
N THR A 45 -31.02 10.25 -9.03
CA THR A 45 -29.62 10.35 -8.65
C THR A 45 -29.30 9.10 -7.84
N ALA A 46 -28.69 8.12 -8.48
CA ALA A 46 -27.98 7.08 -7.78
C ALA A 46 -26.80 7.76 -7.10
N GLU A 47 -27.01 8.21 -5.85
CA GLU A 47 -25.93 8.45 -4.92
C GLU A 47 -25.23 7.11 -4.72
N SER A 48 -24.22 6.82 -5.54
CA SER A 48 -23.18 5.90 -5.14
C SER A 48 -22.54 6.53 -3.91
N GLU A 49 -22.92 6.06 -2.72
CA GLU A 49 -22.18 6.32 -1.50
C GLU A 49 -20.71 5.99 -1.81
N GLU A 50 -19.89 7.03 -1.99
CA GLU A 50 -18.45 6.87 -1.98
C GLU A 50 -18.11 6.37 -0.58
N ILE A 51 -17.96 5.05 -0.45
CA ILE A 51 -17.46 4.45 0.78
C ILE A 51 -16.06 5.06 0.96
N ASP A 52 -15.91 5.99 1.89
CA ASP A 52 -14.60 6.37 2.40
C ASP A 52 -14.06 5.15 3.15
N ALA A 53 -13.37 4.31 2.38
CA ALA A 53 -12.74 3.09 2.84
C ALA A 53 -11.37 3.37 3.46
N GLY A 54 -11.00 4.64 3.62
CA GLY A 54 -9.71 5.09 4.11
C GLY A 54 -8.59 4.89 3.09
N ARG A 55 -7.37 5.19 3.53
CA ARG A 55 -6.14 5.04 2.73
C ARG A 55 -5.12 4.18 3.46
N VAL A 56 -4.35 3.39 2.72
CA VAL A 56 -3.12 2.75 3.25
C VAL A 56 -1.93 3.48 2.65
N SER A 57 -1.04 3.99 3.51
CA SER A 57 0.21 4.61 3.08
C SER A 57 1.26 3.52 2.87
N ILE A 58 1.78 3.39 1.65
CA ILE A 58 2.82 2.42 1.31
C ILE A 58 4.11 3.18 1.07
N LEU A 59 5.07 2.96 1.95
CA LEU A 59 6.38 3.60 1.91
C LEU A 59 7.44 2.61 1.43
N LYS A 60 8.10 2.92 0.32
CA LYS A 60 9.23 2.13 -0.17
C LYS A 60 10.51 2.48 0.60
N VAL A 61 11.07 1.48 1.27
CA VAL A 61 12.35 1.54 2.01
C VAL A 61 13.34 0.61 1.30
N GLU A 62 14.09 1.17 0.34
CA GLU A 62 15.06 0.44 -0.47
C GLU A 62 16.49 0.96 -0.21
N GLY A 63 17.45 0.05 -0.14
CA GLY A 63 18.85 0.38 0.12
C GLY A 63 19.15 0.52 1.61
N LEU A 64 20.18 1.29 1.95
CA LEU A 64 20.54 1.52 3.35
C LEU A 64 19.54 2.49 3.98
N ILE A 65 19.16 2.22 5.23
CA ILE A 65 18.42 3.21 6.02
C ILE A 65 19.45 4.21 6.56
N ASP A 66 19.66 5.29 5.81
CA ASP A 66 20.47 6.44 6.19
C ASP A 66 19.61 7.49 6.94
N PRO A 67 20.19 8.60 7.42
CA PRO A 67 19.43 9.64 8.11
C PRO A 67 18.27 10.22 7.27
N VAL A 68 18.43 10.32 5.95
CA VAL A 68 17.40 10.86 5.05
C VAL A 68 16.22 9.89 4.95
N MET A 69 16.50 8.59 4.84
CA MET A 69 15.48 7.54 4.83
C MET A 69 14.78 7.45 6.19
N ALA A 70 15.51 7.53 7.30
CA ALA A 70 14.92 7.55 8.65
C ALA A 70 13.96 8.74 8.83
N ASP A 71 14.37 9.94 8.45
CA ASP A 71 13.52 11.14 8.50
C ASP A 71 12.32 11.05 7.55
N PHE A 72 12.45 10.31 6.45
CA PHE A 72 11.35 10.08 5.55
C PHE A 72 10.33 9.08 6.11
N ILE A 73 10.79 8.02 6.79
CA ILE A 73 9.93 7.09 7.50
C ILE A 73 9.15 7.82 8.59
N ASP A 74 9.84 8.59 9.45
CA ASP A 74 9.19 9.36 10.52
C ASP A 74 8.10 10.29 9.98
N ARG A 75 8.45 11.12 8.99
CA ARG A 75 7.48 12.05 8.39
C ARG A 75 6.29 11.32 7.77
N SER A 76 6.53 10.20 7.10
CA SER A 76 5.47 9.42 6.47
C SER A 76 4.51 8.82 7.49
N ILE A 77 5.00 8.37 8.65
CA ILE A 77 4.17 7.88 9.75
C ILE A 77 3.32 9.04 10.29
N THR A 78 3.94 10.16 10.66
CA THR A 78 3.21 11.31 11.20
C THR A 78 2.20 11.89 10.20
N ASP A 79 2.52 11.93 8.91
CA ASP A 79 1.60 12.39 7.88
C ASP A 79 0.43 11.42 7.69
N ALA A 80 0.67 10.11 7.81
CA ALA A 80 -0.39 9.10 7.77
C ALA A 80 -1.34 9.20 8.97
N GLU A 81 -0.81 9.46 10.17
CA GLU A 81 -1.61 9.73 11.37
C GLU A 81 -2.50 10.96 11.19
N ARG A 82 -1.93 12.09 10.75
CA ARG A 82 -2.69 13.32 10.47
C ARG A 82 -3.74 13.12 9.38
N ALA A 83 -3.46 12.26 8.40
CA ALA A 83 -4.36 11.97 7.29
C ALA A 83 -5.44 10.93 7.62
N GLY A 84 -5.47 10.39 8.85
CA GLY A 84 -6.40 9.34 9.25
C GLY A 84 -6.24 8.07 8.41
N ALA A 85 -5.00 7.72 8.05
CA ALA A 85 -4.73 6.49 7.30
C ALA A 85 -5.13 5.25 8.12
N VAL A 86 -5.54 4.20 7.42
CA VAL A 86 -5.90 2.90 8.02
C VAL A 86 -4.66 2.18 8.53
N ALA A 87 -3.57 2.28 7.77
CA ALA A 87 -2.29 1.65 8.10
C ALA A 87 -1.14 2.33 7.34
N VAL A 88 0.08 2.13 7.86
CA VAL A 88 1.32 2.38 7.15
C VAL A 88 1.98 1.04 6.83
N VAL A 89 2.46 0.88 5.61
CA VAL A 89 3.16 -0.32 5.14
C VAL A 89 4.54 0.08 4.66
N LEU A 90 5.57 -0.38 5.35
CA LEU A 90 6.95 -0.25 4.92
C LEU A 90 7.26 -1.42 3.97
N GLN A 91 7.35 -1.14 2.68
CA GLN A 91 7.88 -2.08 1.70
C GLN A 91 9.40 -2.10 1.83
N MET A 92 9.94 -3.16 2.42
CA MET A 92 11.33 -3.24 2.88
C MET A 92 12.20 -4.05 1.92
N ASP A 93 13.27 -3.42 1.44
CA ASP A 93 14.43 -4.06 0.82
C ASP A 93 15.72 -3.35 1.26
N SER A 94 16.18 -3.67 2.46
CA SER A 94 17.34 -3.04 3.09
C SER A 94 18.32 -4.07 3.65
N SER A 95 19.58 -3.91 3.28
CA SER A 95 20.67 -4.74 3.77
C SER A 95 21.20 -4.31 5.15
N ASP A 96 20.99 -3.06 5.55
CA ASP A 96 21.33 -2.53 6.88
C ASP A 96 20.79 -1.10 7.09
N ALA A 97 20.90 -0.58 8.31
CA ALA A 97 20.74 0.84 8.61
C ALA A 97 22.09 1.47 9.00
N VAL A 98 22.40 2.65 8.46
CA VAL A 98 23.65 3.40 8.73
C VAL A 98 23.41 4.63 9.61
N ILE A 99 22.32 4.61 10.37
CA ILE A 99 22.03 5.56 11.45
C ILE A 99 22.66 5.09 12.76
N ASP A 100 22.94 6.04 13.64
CA ASP A 100 23.43 5.77 14.99
C ASP A 100 22.40 4.99 15.83
N ASP A 101 22.87 4.32 16.86
CA ASP A 101 22.07 3.42 17.70
C ASP A 101 20.88 4.13 18.35
N ASP A 102 21.11 5.32 18.93
CA ASP A 102 20.05 6.14 19.52
C ASP A 102 18.98 6.49 18.48
N ARG A 103 19.38 6.83 17.25
CA ARG A 103 18.45 7.17 16.17
C ARG A 103 17.64 5.97 15.71
N LEU A 104 18.23 4.78 15.70
CA LEU A 104 17.52 3.54 15.42
C LEU A 104 16.47 3.24 16.50
N VAL A 105 16.82 3.41 17.78
CA VAL A 105 15.91 3.21 18.91
C VAL A 105 14.74 4.17 18.83
N ASP A 106 14.99 5.45 18.52
CA ASP A 106 13.93 6.44 18.38
C ASP A 106 12.99 6.15 17.20
N LEU A 107 13.55 5.73 16.06
CA LEU A 107 12.76 5.32 14.90
C LEU A 107 11.91 4.06 15.21
N ALA A 108 12.50 3.06 15.86
CA ALA A 108 11.78 1.85 16.26
C ALA A 108 10.66 2.16 17.27
N ARG A 109 10.89 3.08 18.20
CA ARG A 109 9.87 3.55 19.14
C ARG A 109 8.72 4.23 18.40
N HIS A 110 9.00 5.11 17.44
CA HIS A 110 7.94 5.75 16.65
C HIS A 110 7.14 4.73 15.84
N VAL A 111 7.78 3.71 15.27
CA VAL A 111 7.08 2.59 14.60
C VAL A 111 6.18 1.80 15.57
N HIS A 112 6.65 1.56 16.80
CA HIS A 112 5.94 0.80 17.82
C HIS A 112 4.75 1.57 18.43
N ASP A 113 4.95 2.85 18.73
CA ASP A 113 4.00 3.70 19.47
C ASP A 113 3.03 4.47 18.54
N ALA A 114 3.13 4.32 17.22
CA ALA A 114 2.29 5.04 16.26
C ALA A 114 0.79 4.80 16.48
N ASP A 115 -0.01 5.86 16.35
CA ASP A 115 -1.48 5.79 16.48
C ASP A 115 -2.11 4.99 15.32
N VAL A 116 -1.44 4.99 14.17
CA VAL A 116 -1.80 4.19 12.98
C VAL A 116 -0.90 2.96 12.93
N PRO A 117 -1.44 1.74 12.71
CA PRO A 117 -0.63 0.53 12.70
C PRO A 117 0.44 0.59 11.60
N VAL A 118 1.70 0.55 12.02
CA VAL A 118 2.84 0.43 11.12
C VAL A 118 3.18 -1.04 10.94
N THR A 119 3.16 -1.48 9.69
CA THR A 119 3.40 -2.86 9.27
C THR A 119 4.54 -2.90 8.27
N VAL A 120 5.22 -4.04 8.18
CA VAL A 120 6.36 -4.22 7.26
C VAL A 120 6.09 -5.39 6.34
N TRP A 121 6.32 -5.18 5.05
CA TRP A 121 6.39 -6.25 4.08
C TRP A 121 7.80 -6.32 3.49
N VAL A 122 8.55 -7.36 3.81
CA VAL A 122 9.87 -7.62 3.24
C VAL A 122 9.68 -8.20 1.84
N GLY A 123 9.84 -7.36 0.83
CA GLY A 123 9.44 -7.68 -0.52
C GLY A 123 9.79 -6.59 -1.53
N PRO A 124 9.84 -6.91 -2.83
CA PRO A 124 9.36 -8.15 -3.47
C PRO A 124 10.31 -9.37 -3.32
N SER A 125 10.03 -10.45 -4.07
CA SER A 125 10.89 -11.63 -4.09
C SER A 125 12.35 -11.27 -4.36
N GLY A 126 13.27 -11.83 -3.55
CA GLY A 126 14.69 -11.55 -3.60
C GLY A 126 15.16 -10.41 -2.68
N SER A 127 14.22 -9.61 -2.16
CA SER A 127 14.52 -8.53 -1.21
C SER A 127 14.99 -9.05 0.15
N SER A 128 15.52 -8.15 0.97
CA SER A 128 15.95 -8.52 2.31
C SER A 128 15.73 -7.44 3.34
N ALA A 129 15.66 -7.84 4.60
CA ALA A 129 15.76 -6.95 5.75
C ALA A 129 16.86 -7.51 6.65
N ARG A 130 18.00 -6.81 6.75
CA ARG A 130 19.16 -7.28 7.51
C ARG A 130 19.74 -6.24 8.46
N GLY A 131 20.58 -6.67 9.40
CA GLY A 131 21.26 -5.79 10.34
C GLY A 131 20.28 -4.98 11.19
N LYS A 132 20.55 -3.68 11.32
CA LYS A 132 19.68 -2.74 12.01
C LYS A 132 18.31 -2.59 11.34
N ALA A 133 18.22 -2.73 10.01
CA ALA A 133 16.93 -2.71 9.32
C ALA A 133 16.04 -3.90 9.73
N ALA A 134 16.61 -5.09 9.98
CA ALA A 134 15.87 -6.23 10.52
C ALA A 134 15.33 -5.97 11.93
N GLN A 135 16.07 -5.25 12.77
CA GLN A 135 15.59 -4.86 14.10
C GLN A 135 14.39 -3.90 14.00
N LEU A 136 14.41 -2.97 13.04
CA LEU A 136 13.27 -2.11 12.74
C LEU A 136 12.03 -2.91 12.30
N VAL A 137 12.22 -3.97 11.51
CA VAL A 137 11.12 -4.91 11.16
C VAL A 137 10.50 -5.53 12.41
N GLY A 138 11.31 -5.87 13.40
CA GLY A 138 10.84 -6.44 14.66
C GLY A 138 9.95 -5.52 15.50
N ALA A 139 10.02 -4.20 15.27
CA ALA A 139 9.16 -3.21 15.94
C ALA A 139 7.79 -3.04 15.29
N ALA A 140 7.59 -3.61 14.10
CA ALA A 140 6.33 -3.49 13.37
C ALA A 140 5.21 -4.30 14.03
N SER A 141 3.99 -3.76 13.98
CA SER A 141 2.79 -4.45 14.49
C SER A 141 2.43 -5.71 13.70
N ARG A 142 2.82 -5.78 12.42
CA ARG A 142 2.64 -6.95 11.56
C ARG A 142 3.77 -7.05 10.55
N ILE A 143 4.24 -8.27 10.32
CA ILE A 143 5.33 -8.57 9.40
C ILE A 143 4.80 -9.51 8.31
N GLY A 144 5.10 -9.22 7.06
CA GLY A 144 4.93 -10.12 5.92
C GLY A 144 6.24 -10.32 5.19
N ILE A 145 6.51 -11.52 4.69
CA ILE A 145 7.75 -11.84 3.97
C ILE A 145 7.38 -12.46 2.63
N ALA A 146 7.90 -11.88 1.55
CA ALA A 146 7.71 -12.41 0.21
C ALA A 146 8.52 -13.71 0.01
N PRO A 147 8.04 -14.67 -0.81
CA PRO A 147 8.81 -15.84 -1.20
C PRO A 147 10.16 -15.43 -1.80
N GLY A 148 11.24 -16.04 -1.32
CA GLY A 148 12.61 -15.70 -1.73
C GLY A 148 13.20 -14.46 -1.02
N ALA A 149 12.42 -13.72 -0.24
CA ALA A 149 12.94 -12.67 0.63
C ALA A 149 13.53 -13.24 1.93
N ARG A 150 14.37 -12.46 2.61
CA ARG A 150 15.08 -12.91 3.84
C ARG A 150 15.08 -11.85 4.93
N LEU A 151 14.89 -12.29 6.17
CA LEU A 151 14.93 -11.47 7.39
C LEU A 151 16.02 -11.99 8.35
N GLY A 152 16.81 -11.12 8.98
CA GLY A 152 17.73 -11.51 10.05
C GLY A 152 19.14 -10.96 9.85
N ARG A 153 20.17 -11.67 10.31
CA ARG A 153 21.52 -11.12 10.52
C ARG A 153 21.48 -9.79 11.27
N THR A 154 20.73 -9.74 12.36
CA THR A 154 20.43 -8.50 13.10
C THR A 154 21.68 -7.89 13.76
N GLY A 155 22.73 -8.70 13.98
CA GLY A 155 23.76 -8.36 14.94
C GLY A 155 23.21 -8.35 16.36
N ASP A 156 23.96 -7.76 17.28
CA ASP A 156 23.49 -7.56 18.64
C ASP A 156 22.32 -6.56 18.64
N LEU A 157 21.32 -6.83 19.47
CA LEU A 157 20.13 -5.99 19.54
C LEU A 157 20.50 -4.64 20.17
N VAL A 158 20.22 -3.59 19.43
CA VAL A 158 20.30 -2.20 19.86
C VAL A 158 18.91 -1.71 20.26
N VAL A 159 17.88 -2.12 19.52
CA VAL A 159 16.48 -1.83 19.85
C VAL A 159 16.09 -2.60 21.13
N PRO A 160 15.58 -1.91 22.17
CA PRO A 160 15.09 -2.55 23.39
C PRO A 160 14.02 -3.61 23.10
N ALA A 161 14.06 -4.72 23.84
CA ALA A 161 13.15 -5.84 23.63
C ALA A 161 11.68 -5.45 23.82
N GLU A 162 11.40 -4.44 24.65
CA GLU A 162 10.04 -3.93 24.86
C GLU A 162 9.40 -3.34 23.60
N LEU A 163 10.21 -2.84 22.66
CA LEU A 163 9.74 -2.27 21.40
C LEU A 163 9.57 -3.33 20.30
N LEU A 164 10.03 -4.57 20.54
CA LEU A 164 10.03 -5.65 19.55
C LEU A 164 8.90 -6.64 19.82
N SER A 165 8.44 -7.32 18.77
CA SER A 165 7.43 -8.38 18.96
C SER A 165 8.01 -9.55 19.79
N PRO A 166 7.20 -10.18 20.67
CA PRO A 166 7.67 -11.28 21.51
C PRO A 166 8.29 -12.44 20.72
N ALA A 167 7.72 -12.76 19.54
CA ALA A 167 8.25 -13.79 18.66
C ALA A 167 9.60 -13.40 18.06
N PHE A 168 9.80 -12.13 17.71
CA PHE A 168 11.09 -11.64 17.24
C PHE A 168 12.16 -11.73 18.33
N VAL A 169 11.83 -11.35 19.56
CA VAL A 169 12.72 -11.48 20.72
C VAL A 169 13.07 -12.94 21.00
N ALA A 170 12.09 -13.84 20.94
CA ALA A 170 12.32 -15.28 21.11
C ALA A 170 13.24 -15.87 20.03
N ALA A 171 13.21 -15.32 18.81
CA ALA A 171 14.06 -15.72 17.70
C ALA A 171 15.40 -14.96 17.63
N ALA A 172 15.69 -14.02 18.53
CA ALA A 172 16.82 -13.09 18.43
C ALA A 172 18.17 -13.79 18.28
N ASP A 173 18.42 -14.87 19.03
CA ASP A 173 19.67 -15.64 18.94
C ASP A 173 19.90 -16.24 17.55
N ARG A 174 18.83 -16.73 16.91
CA ARG A 174 18.88 -17.26 15.54
C ARG A 174 19.09 -16.13 14.53
N LEU A 175 18.33 -15.05 14.68
CA LEU A 175 18.37 -13.90 13.77
C LEU A 175 19.68 -13.12 13.87
N ARG A 176 20.43 -13.23 14.97
CA ARG A 176 21.70 -12.51 15.15
C ARG A 176 22.72 -12.79 14.05
N THR A 177 22.92 -14.05 13.69
CA THR A 177 23.97 -14.48 12.75
C THR A 177 23.43 -15.07 11.45
N SER A 178 22.16 -15.48 11.42
CA SER A 178 21.53 -16.13 10.27
C SER A 178 20.30 -15.36 9.78
N THR A 179 19.80 -15.73 8.61
CA THR A 179 18.53 -15.21 8.09
C THR A 179 17.49 -16.31 8.02
N VAL A 180 16.23 -15.95 8.19
CA VAL A 180 15.06 -16.79 7.95
C VAL A 180 14.35 -16.39 6.65
N ASN A 181 13.74 -17.36 5.98
CA ASN A 181 12.79 -17.12 4.88
C ASN A 181 11.35 -16.96 5.43
N ALA A 182 10.35 -16.86 4.53
CA ALA A 182 8.95 -16.69 4.92
C ALA A 182 8.40 -17.87 5.76
N GLU A 183 8.64 -19.11 5.34
CA GLU A 183 8.19 -20.32 6.02
C GLU A 183 8.84 -20.47 7.41
N GLU A 184 10.16 -20.31 7.49
CA GLU A 184 10.87 -20.35 8.77
C GLU A 184 10.43 -19.24 9.72
N ALA A 185 10.12 -18.04 9.20
CA ALA A 185 9.60 -16.94 10.01
C ALA A 185 8.17 -17.23 10.51
N HIS A 186 7.36 -17.93 9.72
CA HIS A 186 6.05 -18.39 10.11
C HIS A 186 6.14 -19.45 11.22
N ASP A 187 7.02 -20.43 11.07
CA ASP A 187 7.25 -21.48 12.09
C ASP A 187 7.74 -20.89 13.42
N LEU A 188 8.51 -19.80 13.37
CA LEU A 188 8.99 -19.06 14.55
C LEU A 188 7.94 -18.10 15.13
N GLY A 189 6.78 -17.94 14.48
CA GLY A 189 5.73 -17.00 14.88
C GLY A 189 6.06 -15.53 14.64
N ILE A 190 7.14 -15.21 13.89
CA ILE A 190 7.52 -13.84 13.55
C ILE A 190 6.49 -13.22 12.59
N THR A 191 5.89 -14.05 11.73
CA THR A 191 4.79 -13.66 10.84
C THR A 191 3.64 -14.65 10.96
N GLU A 192 2.41 -14.13 10.96
CA GLU A 192 1.19 -14.94 10.91
C GLU A 192 0.95 -15.53 9.51
N LEU A 193 1.62 -15.02 8.49
CA LEU A 193 1.43 -15.39 7.10
C LEU A 193 2.43 -16.47 6.71
N GLU A 194 1.96 -17.60 6.19
CA GLU A 194 2.86 -18.61 5.61
C GLU A 194 3.70 -18.01 4.48
N GLN A 195 3.07 -17.21 3.61
CA GLN A 195 3.73 -16.41 2.57
C GLN A 195 2.94 -15.14 2.26
N ALA A 196 3.64 -14.08 1.87
CA ALA A 196 3.04 -12.85 1.35
C ALA A 196 3.60 -12.53 -0.05
N PRO A 197 3.16 -13.23 -1.13
CA PRO A 197 3.81 -13.15 -2.45
C PRO A 197 3.81 -11.78 -3.09
N VAL A 198 2.75 -11.02 -2.86
CA VAL A 198 2.55 -9.67 -3.39
C VAL A 198 2.05 -8.75 -2.30
N ILE A 199 2.44 -7.48 -2.39
CA ILE A 199 2.04 -6.47 -1.40
C ILE A 199 0.50 -6.36 -1.30
N GLY A 200 -0.22 -6.47 -2.42
CA GLY A 200 -1.69 -6.39 -2.41
C GLY A 200 -2.37 -7.47 -1.55
N GLU A 201 -1.81 -8.69 -1.53
CA GLU A 201 -2.28 -9.78 -0.66
C GLU A 201 -2.01 -9.45 0.81
N PHE A 202 -0.82 -8.89 1.09
CA PHE A 202 -0.45 -8.44 2.42
C PHE A 202 -1.41 -7.36 2.96
N LEU A 203 -1.81 -6.41 2.10
CA LEU A 203 -2.75 -5.34 2.45
C LEU A 203 -4.13 -5.88 2.86
N ILE A 204 -4.63 -6.93 2.20
CA ILE A 204 -5.97 -7.47 2.46
C ILE A 204 -6.12 -7.96 3.90
N GLY A 205 -5.05 -8.48 4.51
CA GLY A 205 -5.08 -8.94 5.90
C GLY A 205 -4.88 -7.85 6.95
N LEU A 206 -4.72 -6.57 6.56
CA LEU A 206 -4.48 -5.49 7.52
C LEU A 206 -5.78 -5.14 8.27
N PRO A 207 -5.74 -4.95 9.60
CA PRO A 207 -6.88 -4.47 10.35
C PRO A 207 -7.44 -3.17 9.75
N GLY A 208 -8.75 -3.11 9.55
CA GLY A 208 -9.44 -1.93 9.02
C GLY A 208 -9.43 -1.76 7.50
N VAL A 209 -8.68 -2.58 6.74
CA VAL A 209 -8.77 -2.56 5.28
C VAL A 209 -10.10 -3.17 4.84
N LYS A 210 -10.93 -2.36 4.17
CA LYS A 210 -12.22 -2.82 3.64
C LYS A 210 -11.99 -3.51 2.30
N THR A 211 -12.57 -4.70 2.12
CA THR A 211 -12.54 -5.43 0.85
C THR A 211 -13.94 -5.69 0.33
N LYS A 212 -14.10 -5.75 -0.99
CA LYS A 212 -15.31 -6.23 -1.66
C LYS A 212 -15.00 -7.55 -2.35
N GLU A 213 -15.85 -8.55 -2.16
CA GLU A 213 -15.84 -9.75 -2.97
C GLU A 213 -16.37 -9.43 -4.37
N VAL A 214 -15.55 -9.70 -5.39
CA VAL A 214 -15.93 -9.58 -6.79
C VAL A 214 -15.83 -10.96 -7.43
N THR A 215 -16.95 -11.48 -7.87
CA THR A 215 -17.02 -12.74 -8.62
C THR A 215 -16.81 -12.43 -10.10
N GLU A 216 -15.65 -12.78 -10.62
CA GLU A 216 -15.30 -12.62 -12.04
C GLU A 216 -14.96 -14.00 -12.63
N GLY A 217 -15.70 -14.43 -13.65
CA GLY A 217 -15.46 -15.73 -14.31
C GLY A 217 -15.63 -16.96 -13.42
N GLY A 218 -16.48 -16.90 -12.38
CA GLY A 218 -16.73 -18.01 -11.46
C GLY A 218 -15.70 -18.19 -10.35
N LYS A 219 -14.76 -17.25 -10.18
CA LYS A 219 -13.82 -17.20 -9.06
C LYS A 219 -14.11 -15.97 -8.21
N THR A 220 -14.26 -16.16 -6.90
CA THR A 220 -14.35 -15.06 -5.92
C THR A 220 -12.95 -14.49 -5.70
N LYS A 221 -12.78 -13.18 -5.94
CA LYS A 221 -11.55 -12.45 -5.61
C LYS A 221 -11.89 -11.35 -4.60
N LEU A 222 -11.01 -11.14 -3.62
CA LEU A 222 -11.11 -10.00 -2.72
C LEU A 222 -10.44 -8.79 -3.38
N GLN A 223 -11.20 -7.72 -3.57
CA GLN A 223 -10.70 -6.45 -4.07
C GLN A 223 -10.65 -5.44 -2.91
N PRO A 224 -9.51 -4.79 -2.63
CA PRO A 224 -9.46 -3.74 -1.63
C PRO A 224 -10.30 -2.53 -2.09
N LEU A 225 -11.17 -2.05 -1.20
CA LEU A 225 -11.89 -0.78 -1.33
C LEU A 225 -11.05 0.37 -0.80
N THR A 226 -10.18 0.11 0.18
CA THR A 226 -9.22 1.08 0.71
C THR A 226 -8.18 1.45 -0.35
N THR A 227 -7.92 2.74 -0.52
CA THR A 227 -7.01 3.23 -1.59
C THR A 227 -5.54 3.16 -1.14
N PRO A 228 -4.66 2.41 -1.84
CA PRO A 228 -3.23 2.44 -1.56
C PRO A 228 -2.59 3.71 -2.12
N VAL A 229 -1.78 4.41 -1.32
CA VAL A 229 -1.00 5.58 -1.73
C VAL A 229 0.48 5.25 -1.60
N PHE A 230 1.20 5.24 -2.72
CA PHE A 230 2.61 4.89 -2.76
C PHE A 230 3.49 6.14 -2.63
N SER A 231 4.48 6.06 -1.73
CA SER A 231 5.49 7.09 -1.52
C SER A 231 6.89 6.47 -1.55
N ALA A 232 7.84 7.17 -2.14
CA ALA A 232 9.24 6.78 -2.21
C ALA A 232 10.14 8.03 -2.19
N LEU A 233 11.36 7.90 -1.69
CA LEU A 233 12.34 8.97 -1.85
C LEU A 233 12.66 9.17 -3.34
N PRO A 234 12.74 10.42 -3.84
CA PRO A 234 13.19 10.68 -5.19
C PRO A 234 14.62 10.18 -5.37
N VAL A 235 14.83 9.34 -6.39
CA VAL A 235 16.17 8.91 -6.80
C VAL A 235 17.01 10.14 -7.12
N GLN A 236 18.17 10.27 -6.46
CA GLN A 236 19.15 11.34 -6.69
C GLN A 236 20.11 10.94 -7.81
#